data_AF-A0AAW4HHM5-F1
#
_entry.id   AF-A0AAW4HHM5-F1
#
_cell.length_a   1.000
_cell.length_b   1.000
_cell.length_c   1.000
_cell.angle_alpha   90.00
_cell.angle_beta   90.00
_cell.angle_gamma   90.00
#
_symmetry.space_group_name_H-M   'P 1'
#
loop_
_entity.id
_entity.type
_entity.pdbx_description
1 polymer ?
#
loop_
_entity_poly.entity_id
_entity_poly.type
_entity_poly.pdbx_seq_one_letter_code
_entity_poly.pdbx_strand_id
1 'polypeptide(L)' 'MGIRLENPRGKDLYQFWGDTITEKLNQALRDQGDDIVINLASDEYFKSVKTPKLQGQLIKPVFLDEKNGKFKVISFYAK' A
#
# COMPACT_ATOMS: atom_id res chain seq x y z
N MET A 1 -0.95 0.65 10.49
CA MET A 1 -0.71 2.05 10.08
C MET A 1 -1.81 3.02 10.55
N GLY A 2 -3.03 2.56 10.80
CA GLY A 2 -4.20 3.40 11.07
C GLY A 2 -4.34 3.92 12.49
N ILE A 3 -3.39 3.66 13.39
CA ILE A 3 -3.42 4.22 14.75
C ILE A 3 -3.25 5.74 14.68
N ARG A 4 -4.10 6.46 15.41
CA ARG A 4 -3.98 7.91 15.60
C ARG A 4 -3.01 8.19 16.73
N LEU A 5 -1.72 8.23 16.37
CA LEU A 5 -0.65 8.58 17.28
C LEU A 5 -0.16 9.98 16.96
N GLU A 6 -0.44 10.92 17.85
CA GLU A 6 0.07 12.29 17.74
C GLU A 6 1.58 12.31 17.91
N ASN A 7 2.25 13.06 17.04
CA ASN A 7 3.69 13.17 16.95
C ASN A 7 4.09 14.55 16.38
N PRO A 8 5.35 14.98 16.47
CA PRO A 8 5.76 16.31 15.99
C PRO A 8 5.48 16.59 14.50
N ARG A 9 5.24 15.55 13.69
CA ARG A 9 4.95 15.67 12.26
C ARG A 9 3.45 15.54 11.93
N GLY A 10 2.58 15.32 12.92
CA GLY A 10 1.13 15.27 12.72
C GLY A 10 0.37 14.41 13.73
N LYS A 11 -0.91 14.19 13.47
CA LYS A 11 -1.87 13.49 14.34
C LYS A 11 -1.93 11.97 14.16
N ASP A 12 -1.26 11.44 13.13
CA ASP A 12 -1.26 10.01 12.82
C ASP A 12 0.04 9.58 12.12
N LEU A 13 0.17 8.26 11.92
CA LEU A 13 1.34 7.68 11.29
C LEU A 13 1.45 7.98 9.79
N TYR A 14 0.33 8.27 9.10
CA TYR A 14 0.39 8.63 7.68
C TYR A 14 1.08 9.99 7.48
N GLN A 15 0.82 10.94 8.39
CA GLN A 15 1.50 12.23 8.42
C GLN A 15 2.96 12.09 8.87
N PHE A 16 3.21 11.26 9.89
CA PHE A 16 4.57 10.96 10.35
C PHE A 16 5.48 10.46 9.22
N TRP A 17 4.99 9.49 8.44
CA TRP A 17 5.78 8.91 7.34
C TRP A 17 5.87 9.84 6.13
N GLY A 18 4.86 10.67 5.88
CA GLY A 18 4.87 11.63 4.77
C GLY A 18 5.17 10.95 3.43
N ASP A 19 6.25 11.37 2.78
CA ASP A 19 6.72 10.80 1.51
C ASP A 19 7.76 9.68 1.67
N THR A 20 8.31 9.49 2.89
CA THR A 20 9.47 8.63 3.18
C THR A 20 9.33 7.22 2.61
N ILE A 21 8.16 6.58 2.78
CA ILE A 21 7.92 5.21 2.31
C ILE A 21 7.93 5.17 0.78
N THR A 22 7.33 6.16 0.12
CA THR A 22 7.27 6.23 -1.34
C THR A 22 8.64 6.47 -1.94
N GLU A 23 9.44 7.35 -1.33
CA GLU A 23 10.81 7.62 -1.75
C GLU A 23 11.70 6.37 -1.62
N LYS A 24 11.51 5.58 -0.56
CA LYS A 24 12.23 4.31 -0.39
C LYS A 24 11.81 3.25 -1.41
N LEU A 25 10.52 3.15 -1.73
CA LEU A 25 10.07 2.27 -2.82
C LEU A 25 10.68 2.71 -4.16
N ASN A 26 10.65 4.01 -4.48
CA ASN A 26 11.26 4.52 -5.71
C ASN A 26 12.77 4.26 -5.78
N GLN A 27 13.48 4.33 -4.65
CA GLN A 27 14.89 3.98 -4.61
C GLN A 27 15.09 2.49 -4.93
N ALA A 28 14.31 1.61 -4.30
CA ALA A 28 14.41 0.17 -4.54
C ALA A 28 14.10 -0.19 -6.01
N LEU A 29 13.10 0.45 -6.62
CA LEU A 29 12.79 0.29 -8.05
C LEU A 29 13.97 0.67 -8.95
N ARG A 30 14.63 1.80 -8.65
CA ARG A 30 15.82 2.22 -9.39
C ARG A 30 16.98 1.22 -9.24
N ASP A 31 17.18 0.71 -8.04
CA ASP A 31 18.30 -0.19 -7.73
C ASP A 31 18.12 -1.58 -8.38
N GLN A 32 16.87 -2.07 -8.49
CA GLN A 32 16.59 -3.36 -9.13
C GLN A 32 16.55 -3.29 -10.68
N GLY A 33 16.29 -2.11 -11.26
CA GLY A 33 16.19 -1.90 -12.72
C GLY A 33 14.82 -2.22 -13.33
N ASP A 34 13.96 -2.93 -12.62
CA ASP A 34 12.55 -3.15 -12.96
C ASP A 34 11.65 -2.02 -12.42
N ASP A 35 10.52 -1.77 -13.09
CA ASP A 35 9.59 -0.69 -12.79
C ASP A 35 8.22 -1.18 -12.29
N ILE A 36 8.12 -2.39 -11.73
CA ILE A 36 6.83 -2.96 -11.30
C ILE A 36 6.71 -2.98 -9.77
N VAL A 37 5.59 -2.46 -9.25
CA VAL A 37 5.18 -2.58 -7.85
C VAL A 37 3.94 -3.46 -7.75
N ILE A 38 4.06 -4.63 -7.12
CA ILE A 38 2.91 -5.49 -6.81
C ILE A 38 2.39 -5.14 -5.42
N ASN A 39 1.20 -4.56 -5.33
CA ASN A 39 0.54 -4.26 -4.07
C ASN A 39 -0.31 -5.44 -3.60
N LEU A 40 0.25 -6.20 -2.66
CA LEU A 40 -0.45 -7.23 -1.87
C LEU A 40 -0.73 -6.76 -0.43
N ALA A 41 -0.47 -5.49 -0.12
CA ALA A 41 -0.70 -4.95 1.21
C ALA A 41 -2.18 -4.63 1.43
N SER A 42 -2.62 -4.67 2.69
CA SER A 42 -3.95 -4.14 3.03
C SER A 42 -4.01 -2.63 2.75
N ASP A 43 -5.21 -2.12 2.50
CA ASP A 43 -5.41 -0.68 2.22
C ASP A 43 -4.91 0.20 3.39
N GLU A 44 -4.95 -0.30 4.62
CA GLU A 44 -4.42 0.39 5.79
C GLU A 44 -2.91 0.68 5.65
N TYR A 45 -2.12 -0.29 5.19
CA TYR A 45 -0.69 -0.09 4.97
C TYR A 45 -0.43 0.69 3.69
N PHE A 46 -1.11 0.32 2.60
CA PHE A 46 -0.87 0.95 1.30
C PHE A 46 -1.20 2.45 1.28
N LYS A 47 -2.11 2.92 2.14
CA LYS A 47 -2.40 4.35 2.32
C LYS A 47 -1.18 5.20 2.75
N SER A 48 -0.13 4.57 3.28
CA SER A 48 1.14 5.24 3.57
C SER A 48 1.99 5.51 2.32
N VAL A 49 1.70 4.84 1.21
CA VAL A 49 2.33 5.07 -0.10
C VAL A 49 1.58 6.19 -0.84
N LYS A 50 2.31 7.12 -1.43
CA LYS A 50 1.77 8.22 -2.23
C LYS A 50 1.76 7.81 -3.69
N THR A 51 0.69 7.13 -4.12
CA THR A 51 0.56 6.61 -5.50
C THR A 51 0.91 7.63 -6.59
N PRO A 52 0.53 8.92 -6.52
CA PRO A 52 0.91 9.91 -7.55
C PRO A 52 2.42 10.19 -7.64
N LYS A 53 3.19 9.85 -6.60
CA LYS A 53 4.66 10.01 -6.54
C LYS A 53 5.40 8.68 -6.69
N LEU A 54 4.70 7.56 -6.76
CA LEU A 54 5.29 6.24 -6.93
C LEU A 54 5.75 6.09 -8.38
N GLN A 55 7.01 5.71 -8.56
CA GLN A 55 7.58 5.40 -9.86
C GLN A 55 7.14 3.97 -10.26
N GLY A 56 7.04 3.72 -11.56
CA GLY A 56 6.72 2.40 -12.08
C GLY A 56 5.22 2.06 -12.16
N GLN A 57 4.94 0.88 -12.70
CA GLN A 57 3.63 0.30 -12.87
C GLN A 57 3.14 -0.35 -11.56
N LEU A 58 2.04 0.17 -11.02
CA LEU A 58 1.36 -0.42 -9.87
C LEU A 58 0.36 -1.48 -10.31
N ILE A 59 0.53 -2.70 -9.81
CA ILE A 59 -0.42 -3.81 -10.01
C ILE A 59 -0.99 -4.20 -8.65
N LYS A 60 -2.32 -4.23 -8.52
CA LYS A 60 -3.03 -4.68 -7.30
C LYS A 60 -3.86 -5.91 -7.62
N PRO A 61 -3.34 -7.13 -7.36
CA PRO A 61 -4.15 -8.34 -7.40
C PRO A 61 -5.29 -8.23 -6.37
N VAL A 62 -6.49 -8.65 -6.78
CA VAL A 62 -7.66 -8.73 -5.90
C VAL A 62 -8.11 -10.18 -5.85
N PHE A 63 -7.99 -10.79 -4.68
CA PHE A 63 -8.45 -12.15 -4.43
C PHE A 63 -9.93 -12.11 -4.05
N LEU A 64 -10.75 -12.83 -4.82
CA LEU A 64 -12.19 -12.93 -4.62
C LEU A 64 -12.56 -14.38 -4.40
N ASP A 65 -13.41 -14.62 -3.41
CA ASP A 65 -13.99 -15.93 -3.12
C ASP A 65 -15.48 -15.92 -3.44
N GLU A 66 -15.95 -17.08 -3.88
CA GLU A 66 -17.36 -17.33 -4.16
C GLU A 66 -18.13 -17.48 -2.84
N LYS A 67 -19.23 -16.73 -2.70
CA LYS A 67 -20.21 -16.94 -1.64
C LYS A 67 -21.62 -16.56 -2.12
N ASN A 68 -22.48 -17.57 -2.24
CA ASN A 68 -23.89 -17.48 -2.68
C ASN A 68 -24.07 -16.98 -4.12
N GLY A 69 -23.32 -17.56 -5.06
CA GLY A 69 -23.29 -17.21 -6.48
C GLY A 69 -22.58 -15.88 -6.80
N LYS A 70 -21.87 -15.29 -5.83
CA LYS A 70 -21.22 -13.98 -6.00
C LYS A 70 -19.78 -14.00 -5.49
N PHE A 71 -18.88 -13.45 -6.30
CA PHE A 71 -17.48 -13.25 -5.93
C PHE A 71 -17.30 -11.98 -5.10
N LYS A 72 -16.64 -12.09 -3.96
CA LYS A 72 -16.30 -10.96 -3.10
C LYS A 72 -15.01 -11.22 -2.33
N VAL A 73 -14.37 -10.16 -1.86
CA VAL A 73 -13.23 -10.27 -0.96
C VAL A 73 -13.72 -10.87 0.37
N ILE A 74 -13.17 -12.03 0.74
CA ILE A 74 -13.34 -12.62 2.07
C ILE A 74 -12.04 -12.38 2.83
N SER A 75 -12.09 -11.48 3.82
CA SER A 75 -10.89 -10.90 4.46
C SER A 75 -9.96 -11.92 5.11
N PHE A 76 -10.44 -13.09 5.52
CA PHE A 76 -9.61 -14.16 6.08
C PHE A 76 -8.78 -14.90 5.02
N TYR A 77 -9.27 -15.02 3.78
CA TYR A 77 -8.56 -15.71 2.70
C TYR A 77 -7.73 -14.75 1.85
N ALA A 78 -8.11 -13.48 1.81
CA ALA A 78 -7.41 -12.44 1.07
C ALA A 78 -6.23 -11.80 1.83
N LYS A 79 -5.81 -12.38 2.98
CA LYS A 79 -4.72 -11.87 3.84
C LYS A 79 -3.57 -12.86 3.93
#